data_AF-A0A7K3GM97-F1
#
_entry.id   AF-A0A7K3GM97-F1
#
_cell.length_a   1.000
_cell.length_b   1.000
_cell.length_c   1.000
_cell.angle_alpha   90.00
_cell.angle_beta   90.00
_cell.angle_gamma   90.00
#
_symmetry.space_group_name_H-M   'P 1'
#
loop_
_entity.id
_entity.type
_entity.pdbx_description
1 polymer ?
#
loop_
_entity_poly.entity_id
_entity_poly.type
_entity_poly.pdbx_seq_one_letter_code
_entity_poly.pdbx_strand_id
1 'polypeptide(L)'
;MPGAVLGEPLAAALAAATEDGIVYDLAGIEQRYDTLRRELPGVEVRFAMKACPVDEVLAALARRGAGADAASPGEIEQALRAGVPAGRVHY
;
A
#
# COMPACT_ATOMS: atom_id res chain seq x y z
N MET A 1 -0.66 -10.58 -19.24
CA MET A 1 -0.15 -9.37 -18.55
C MET A 1 1.21 -9.06 -19.14
N PRO A 2 1.38 -7.98 -19.91
CA PRO A 2 2.72 -7.54 -20.27
C PRO A 2 3.47 -7.26 -18.96
N GLY A 3 4.67 -7.82 -18.82
CA GLY A 3 5.51 -7.59 -17.64
C GLY A 3 5.75 -6.09 -17.47
N ALA A 4 5.74 -5.62 -16.23
CA ALA A 4 6.04 -4.22 -15.94
C ALA A 4 7.41 -3.87 -16.55
N VAL A 5 7.44 -2.95 -17.50
CA VAL A 5 8.70 -2.44 -18.05
C VAL A 5 9.34 -1.58 -16.96
N LEU A 6 10.47 -2.01 -16.44
CA LEU A 6 11.23 -1.25 -15.44
C LEU A 6 11.75 0.03 -16.12
N GLY A 7 11.53 1.19 -15.50
CA GLY A 7 12.17 2.43 -15.96
C GLY A 7 13.70 2.30 -15.88
N GLU A 8 14.42 2.98 -16.79
CA GLU A 8 15.89 2.95 -16.83
C GLU A 8 16.55 3.23 -15.46
N PRO A 9 16.07 4.20 -14.64
CA PRO A 9 16.66 4.44 -13.33
C PRO A 9 16.52 3.26 -12.37
N LEU A 10 15.37 2.57 -12.39
CA LEU A 10 15.13 1.41 -11.53
C LEU A 10 15.96 0.21 -11.99
N ALA A 11 16.07 -0.01 -13.30
CA ALA A 11 16.92 -1.05 -13.86
C ALA A 11 18.40 -0.84 -13.49
N ALA A 12 18.89 0.40 -13.58
CA ALA A 12 20.25 0.75 -13.18
C ALA A 12 20.49 0.55 -11.68
N ALA A 13 19.54 0.97 -10.84
CA ALA A 13 19.63 0.76 -9.39
C ALA A 13 19.66 -0.72 -9.01
N LEU A 14 18.82 -1.54 -9.66
CA LEU A 14 18.81 -2.99 -9.45
C LEU A 14 20.09 -3.67 -9.93
N ALA A 15 20.67 -3.23 -11.04
CA ALA A 15 21.95 -3.75 -11.55
C ALA A 15 23.15 -3.38 -10.65
N ALA A 16 23.07 -2.24 -9.96
CA ALA A 16 24.10 -1.76 -9.04
C ALA A 16 23.92 -2.29 -7.61
N ALA A 17 22.80 -2.95 -7.29
CA ALA A 17 22.52 -3.46 -5.96
C ALA A 17 23.52 -4.56 -5.57
N THR A 18 24.11 -4.44 -4.39
CA THR A 18 25.05 -5.42 -3.83
C THR A 18 24.39 -6.41 -2.88
N GLU A 19 23.09 -6.22 -2.62
CA GLU A 19 22.27 -7.02 -1.71
C GLU A 19 20.84 -7.14 -2.25
N ASP A 20 20.09 -8.11 -1.73
CA ASP A 20 18.70 -8.32 -2.09
C ASP A 20 17.82 -7.18 -1.56
N GLY A 21 16.89 -6.71 -2.39
CA GLY A 21 15.98 -5.61 -2.05
C GLY A 21 14.57 -5.82 -2.60
N ILE A 22 13.58 -5.27 -1.89
CA ILE A 22 12.19 -5.23 -2.34
C ILE A 22 11.86 -3.79 -2.73
N VAL A 23 11.32 -3.62 -3.93
CA VAL A 23 10.89 -2.30 -4.44
C VAL A 23 9.37 -2.26 -4.51
N TYR A 24 8.78 -1.28 -3.84
CA TYR A 24 7.34 -1.03 -3.85
C TYR A 24 7.01 0.11 -4.80
N ASP A 25 6.19 -0.17 -5.82
CA ASP A 25 5.60 0.85 -6.68
C ASP A 25 4.38 1.46 -5.99
N LEU A 26 4.60 2.52 -5.20
CA LEU A 26 3.53 3.22 -4.49
C LEU A 26 2.50 3.82 -5.46
N ALA A 27 2.93 4.34 -6.61
CA ALA A 27 2.02 4.89 -7.61
C ALA A 27 1.11 3.80 -8.19
N GLY A 28 1.67 2.62 -8.49
CA GLY A 28 0.91 1.45 -8.92
C GLY A 28 -0.06 0.93 -7.85
N ILE A 29 0.33 0.95 -6.57
CA ILE A 29 -0.55 0.60 -5.45
C ILE A 29 -1.73 1.57 -5.36
N GLU A 30 -1.48 2.88 -5.42
CA GLU A 30 -2.52 3.89 -5.41
C GLU A 30 -3.47 3.76 -6.62
N GLN A 31 -2.94 3.50 -7.83
CA GLN A 31 -3.77 3.28 -9.03
C GLN A 31 -4.68 2.06 -8.92
N ARG A 32 -4.22 0.99 -8.24
CA ARG A 32 -5.04 -0.19 -7.95
C ARG A 32 -6.16 0.15 -6.98
N TYR A 33 -5.88 0.96 -5.95
CA TYR A 33 -6.91 1.48 -5.05
C TYR A 33 -7.95 2.31 -5.81
N ASP A 34 -7.52 3.24 -6.66
CA ASP A 34 -8.43 4.06 -7.46
C ASP A 34 -9.29 3.22 -8.39
N THR A 35 -8.72 2.16 -8.96
CA THR A 35 -9.45 1.18 -9.77
C THR A 35 -10.53 0.48 -8.95
N LEU A 36 -10.20 -0.04 -7.75
CA LEU A 36 -11.21 -0.66 -6.89
C LEU A 36 -12.35 0.31 -6.56
N ARG A 37 -12.03 1.57 -6.25
CA ARG A 37 -13.04 2.60 -5.93
C ARG A 37 -13.95 2.92 -7.11
N ARG A 38 -13.43 2.90 -8.33
CA ARG A 38 -14.19 3.13 -9.57
C ARG A 38 -15.08 1.93 -9.92
N GLU A 39 -14.55 0.72 -9.87
CA GLU A 39 -15.27 -0.49 -10.28
C GLU A 39 -16.27 -0.97 -9.22
N LEU A 40 -16.07 -0.62 -7.95
CA LEU A 40 -16.94 -0.99 -6.82
C LEU A 40 -17.48 0.25 -6.10
N PRO A 41 -18.39 1.01 -6.73
CA PRO A 41 -18.96 2.21 -6.12
C PRO A 41 -19.75 1.85 -4.86
N GLY A 42 -19.60 2.68 -3.81
CA GLY A 42 -20.29 2.49 -2.52
C GLY A 42 -19.61 1.48 -1.58
N VAL A 43 -18.58 0.77 -2.03
CA VAL A 43 -17.80 -0.15 -1.17
C VAL A 43 -16.67 0.62 -0.47
N GLU A 44 -16.53 0.36 0.83
CA GLU A 44 -15.39 0.84 1.61
C GLU A 44 -14.20 -0.12 1.46
N VAL A 45 -13.10 0.41 0.95
CA VAL A 45 -11.86 -0.36 0.77
C VAL A 45 -11.01 -0.26 2.03
N ARG A 46 -10.68 -1.41 2.63
CA ARG A 46 -9.77 -1.56 3.77
C ARG A 46 -8.58 -2.41 3.37
N PHE A 47 -7.37 -1.94 3.67
CA PHE A 47 -6.15 -2.65 3.32
C PHE A 47 -5.78 -3.68 4.41
N ALA A 48 -5.62 -4.94 4.03
CA ALA A 48 -5.19 -6.00 4.93
C ALA A 48 -3.70 -5.86 5.27
N MET A 49 -3.40 -5.39 6.48
CA MET A 49 -2.05 -4.96 6.88
C MET A 49 -1.01 -6.07 6.80
N LYS A 50 -1.40 -7.30 7.17
CA LYS A 50 -0.57 -8.51 7.08
C LYS A 50 0.01 -8.79 5.69
N ALA A 51 -0.57 -8.23 4.62
CA ALA A 51 -0.07 -8.40 3.27
C ALA A 51 1.20 -7.57 3.00
N CYS A 52 1.30 -6.37 3.57
CA CYS A 52 2.42 -5.47 3.42
C CYS A 52 2.40 -4.41 4.54
N PRO A 53 3.01 -4.69 5.71
CA PRO A 53 3.02 -3.77 6.85
C PRO A 53 4.11 -2.70 6.70
N VAL A 54 4.16 -2.04 5.55
CA VAL A 54 5.12 -0.96 5.25
C VAL A 54 4.44 0.40 5.46
N ASP A 55 5.01 1.24 6.32
CA ASP A 55 4.41 2.51 6.72
C ASP A 55 4.11 3.43 5.52
N GLU A 56 4.98 3.48 4.52
CA GLU A 56 4.79 4.27 3.31
C GLU A 56 3.61 3.78 2.46
N VAL A 57 3.39 2.46 2.39
CA VAL A 57 2.25 1.86 1.68
C VAL A 57 0.95 2.20 2.40
N LEU A 58 0.92 2.03 3.72
CA LEU A 58 -0.23 2.35 4.55
C LEU A 58 -0.56 3.84 4.46
N ALA A 59 0.44 4.72 4.56
CA ALA A 59 0.25 6.16 4.47
C ALA A 59 -0.23 6.60 3.07
N ALA A 60 0.29 6.00 2.01
CA ALA A 60 -0.19 6.25 0.64
C ALA A 60 -1.67 5.90 0.49
N LEU A 61 -2.07 4.71 0.94
CA LEU A 61 -3.47 4.27 0.89
C LEU A 61 -4.38 5.10 1.81
N ALA A 62 -3.92 5.45 3.00
CA ALA A 62 -4.65 6.31 3.94
C ALA A 62 -4.94 7.70 3.33
N ARG A 63 -3.95 8.32 2.67
CA ARG A 63 -4.13 9.60 1.95
C ARG A 63 -5.16 9.51 0.82
N ARG A 64 -5.31 8.35 0.18
CA ARG A 64 -6.37 8.10 -0.82
C ARG A 64 -7.74 7.80 -0.20
N GLY A 65 -7.80 7.64 1.11
CA GLY A 65 -9.03 7.40 1.87
C GLY A 65 -9.32 5.93 2.18
N ALA A 66 -8.36 5.02 1.99
CA ALA A 66 -8.49 3.64 2.44
C ALA A 66 -8.62 3.55 3.97
N GLY A 67 -9.35 2.53 4.44
CA GLY A 67 -9.24 2.06 5.82
C GLY A 67 -8.16 0.99 5.99
N ALA A 68 -8.06 0.42 7.19
CA ALA A 68 -7.15 -0.67 7.51
C ALA A 68 -7.91 -1.87 8.09
N ASP A 69 -7.43 -3.06 7.76
CA ASP A 69 -7.81 -4.33 8.36
C ASP A 69 -6.58 -4.87 9.11
N ALA A 70 -6.62 -4.73 10.43
CA ALA A 70 -5.54 -5.05 11.36
C ALA A 70 -5.85 -6.37 12.06
N ALA A 71 -4.80 -7.13 12.37
CA ALA A 71 -4.85 -8.44 13.02
C ALA A 71 -4.09 -8.46 14.36
N SER A 72 -3.54 -7.33 14.80
CA SER A 72 -2.96 -7.18 16.14
C SER A 72 -3.08 -5.74 16.67
N PRO A 73 -2.97 -5.52 18.00
CA PRO A 73 -2.88 -4.17 18.55
C PRO A 73 -1.72 -3.35 17.96
N GLY A 74 -0.59 -3.98 17.67
CA GLY A 74 0.55 -3.31 17.02
C GLY A 74 0.23 -2.84 15.60
N GLU A 75 -0.57 -3.60 14.86
CA GLU A 75 -1.05 -3.17 13.53
C GLU A 75 -2.07 -2.03 13.63
N ILE A 76 -2.92 -2.02 14.67
CA ILE A 76 -3.81 -0.87 14.94
C ILE A 76 -2.97 0.40 15.18
N GLU A 77 -1.97 0.32 16.06
CA GLU A 77 -1.06 1.43 16.34
C GLU A 77 -0.34 1.93 15.07
N GLN A 78 0.13 1.00 14.25
CA GLN A 78 0.76 1.31 12.97
C GLN A 78 -0.20 2.00 12.00
N ALA A 79 -1.44 1.52 11.87
CA ALA A 79 -2.46 2.13 11.00
C ALA A 79 -2.78 3.57 11.42
N LEU A 80 -2.93 3.80 12.74
CA LEU A 80 -3.17 5.14 13.28
C LEU A 80 -1.98 6.07 13.02
N ARG A 81 -0.74 5.59 13.23
CA ARG A 81 0.48 6.34 12.92
C ARG A 81 0.59 6.69 11.43
N ALA A 82 0.17 5.77 10.55
CA ALA A 82 0.14 5.99 9.10
C ALA A 82 -0.97 6.96 8.65
N GLY A 83 -1.85 7.40 9.57
CA GLY A 83 -2.89 8.40 9.30
C GLY A 83 -4.26 7.81 8.96
N VAL A 84 -4.50 6.52 9.18
CA VAL A 84 -5.83 5.91 9.03
C VAL A 84 -6.71 6.40 10.18
N PRO A 85 -7.90 7.00 9.92
CA PRO A 85 -8.82 7.37 10.99
C PRO A 85 -9.27 6.14 11.79
N ALA A 86 -9.33 6.25 13.11
CA ALA A 86 -9.70 5.14 14.00
C ALA A 86 -11.04 4.47 13.60
N GLY A 87 -12.04 5.26 13.18
CA GLY A 87 -13.33 4.73 12.71
C GLY A 87 -13.27 3.94 11.39
N ARG A 88 -12.10 3.85 10.76
CA ARG A 88 -11.83 3.07 9.53
C ARG A 88 -10.82 1.95 9.74
N VAL A 89 -10.43 1.68 10.98
CA VAL A 89 -9.62 0.51 11.35
C VAL A 89 -10.58 -0.59 11.81
N HIS A 90 -10.49 -1.76 11.18
CA HIS A 90 -11.12 -2.99 11.66
C HIS A 90 -10.07 -3.90 12.29
N TYR A 91 -10.45 -4.54 13.38
CA TYR A 91 -9.66 -5.50 14.16
C TYR A 91 -10.55 -6.63 14.65
#